data_AF-A0A1K2IJW4-F1
#
_entry.id   AF-A0A1K2IJW4-F1
#
_cell.length_a   1.000
_cell.length_b   1.000
_cell.length_c   1.000
_cell.angle_alpha   90.00
_cell.angle_beta   90.00
_cell.angle_gamma   90.00
#
_symmetry.space_group_name_H-M   'P 1'
#
loop_
_entity.id
_entity.type
_entity.pdbx_description
1 polymer ?
#
loop_
_entity_poly.entity_id
_entity_poly.type
_entity_poly.pdbx_seq_one_letter_code
_entity_poly.pdbx_strand_id
1 'polypeptide(L)'
;MKKQNILIGILILLLILSCSSSNDFDPLIGVWKPIKHGETFNNNHFVEYDIYDCNKNSRYSYFNDGSLNIELFEELEGVCKKLSNPIFISGNWKKNTNEAITL
;
A
#
# COMPACT_ATOMS: atom_id res chain seq x y z
N MET A 1 1.82 21.07 51.86
CA MET A 1 1.41 21.76 50.61
C MET A 1 2.51 21.75 49.54
N LYS A 2 3.72 22.31 49.76
CA LYS A 2 4.80 22.33 48.74
C LYS A 2 5.18 20.95 48.14
N LYS A 3 5.20 19.89 48.96
CA LYS A 3 5.55 18.52 48.50
C LYS A 3 4.45 17.84 47.67
N GLN A 4 3.18 18.20 47.87
CA GLN A 4 2.06 17.65 47.08
C GLN A 4 2.02 18.23 45.66
N ASN A 5 2.38 19.51 45.52
CA ASN A 5 2.43 20.17 44.20
C ASN A 5 3.52 19.57 43.29
N ILE A 6 4.61 19.05 43.86
CA ILE A 6 5.69 18.39 43.10
C ILE A 6 5.21 17.05 42.54
N LEU A 7 4.51 16.25 43.34
CA LEU A 7 3.95 14.96 42.90
C LEU A 7 2.94 15.14 41.77
N ILE A 8 2.08 16.15 41.85
CA ILE A 8 1.11 16.47 40.80
C ILE A 8 1.82 16.91 39.51
N GLY A 9 2.89 17.70 39.61
CA GLY A 9 3.70 18.11 38.46
C GLY A 9 4.37 16.93 37.76
N ILE A 10 4.90 15.97 38.52
CA ILE A 10 5.50 14.74 37.97
C ILE A 10 4.44 13.87 37.29
N LEU A 11 3.25 13.76 37.87
CA LEU A 11 2.14 12.99 37.30
C LEU A 11 1.67 13.57 35.96
N ILE A 12 1.58 14.90 35.87
CA ILE A 12 1.22 15.59 34.62
C ILE A 12 2.34 15.41 33.57
N LEU A 13 3.61 15.47 33.97
CA LEU A 13 4.76 15.24 33.07
C LEU A 13 4.81 13.80 32.53
N LEU A 14 4.39 12.81 33.31
CA LEU A 14 4.29 11.42 32.86
C LEU A 14 3.13 11.23 31.87
N LEU A 15 2.03 11.97 32.01
CA LEU A 15 0.88 11.89 31.10
C LEU A 15 1.18 12.44 29.70
N ILE A 16 2.03 13.47 29.57
CA ILE A 16 2.46 13.98 28.25
C ILE A 16 3.51 13.10 27.57
N LEU A 17 4.22 12.24 28.32
CA LEU A 17 5.17 11.27 27.74
C LEU A 17 4.50 9.97 27.25
N SER A 18 3.24 9.72 27.64
CA SER A 18 2.46 8.57 27.16
C SER A 18 1.75 8.83 25.82
N CYS A 19 2.22 9.79 25.01
CA CYS A 19 1.78 9.92 23.62
C CYS A 19 2.29 8.70 22.83
N SER A 20 1.49 7.63 22.86
CA SER A 20 1.78 6.36 22.18
C SER A 20 1.98 6.63 20.70
N SER A 21 3.09 6.13 20.15
CA SER A 21 3.26 6.01 18.70
C SER A 21 2.01 5.36 18.14
N SER A 22 1.27 6.08 17.30
CA SER A 22 0.29 5.44 16.44
C SER A 22 1.02 4.32 15.71
N ASN A 23 0.47 3.11 15.78
CA ASN A 23 0.93 2.05 14.90
C ASN A 23 0.53 2.49 13.49
N ASP A 24 1.42 3.23 12.84
CA ASP A 24 1.30 3.73 11.47
C ASP A 24 1.47 2.55 10.50
N PHE A 25 0.62 1.54 10.64
CA PHE A 25 0.51 0.48 9.67
C PHE A 25 -0.20 1.06 8.45
N ASP A 26 0.56 1.33 7.39
CA ASP A 26 -0.06 1.73 6.13
C ASP A 26 -0.81 0.52 5.56
N PRO A 27 -2.14 0.61 5.39
CA PRO A 27 -2.96 -0.51 4.92
C PRO A 27 -2.53 -1.02 3.55
N LEU A 28 -1.75 -0.24 2.78
CA LEU A 28 -1.21 -0.67 1.49
C LEU A 28 -0.09 -1.72 1.61
N ILE A 29 0.65 -1.76 2.72
CA ILE A 29 1.78 -2.68 2.91
C ILE A 29 1.28 -4.12 2.90
N GLY A 30 1.83 -4.92 2.00
CA GLY A 30 1.47 -6.32 1.85
C GLY A 30 1.45 -6.77 0.40
N VAL A 31 0.83 -7.92 0.17
CA VAL A 31 0.74 -8.56 -1.15
C VAL A 31 -0.70 -8.58 -1.61
N TRP A 32 -0.95 -7.99 -2.77
CA TRP A 32 -2.27 -7.83 -3.36
C TRP A 32 -2.44 -8.70 -4.59
N LYS A 33 -3.65 -9.24 -4.73
CA LYS A 33 -4.11 -9.98 -5.91
C LYS A 33 -5.09 -9.09 -6.67
N PRO A 34 -4.94 -8.90 -7.99
CA PRO A 34 -5.90 -8.15 -8.77
C PRO A 34 -7.23 -8.90 -8.88
N ILE A 35 -8.33 -8.16 -8.80
CA ILE A 35 -9.70 -8.70 -8.90
C ILE A 35 -10.43 -8.24 -10.15
N LYS A 36 -10.13 -7.03 -10.63
CA LYS A 36 -10.71 -6.37 -11.80
C LYS A 36 -9.69 -5.41 -12.41
N HIS A 37 -9.94 -5.00 -13.65
CA HIS A 37 -9.23 -3.93 -14.33
C HIS A 37 -10.14 -2.71 -14.45
N GLY A 38 -9.60 -1.52 -14.21
CA GLY A 38 -10.36 -0.27 -14.26
C GLY A 38 -9.65 0.73 -15.15
N GLU A 39 -10.39 1.39 -16.05
CA GLU A 39 -9.86 2.42 -16.94
C GLU A 39 -10.65 3.71 -16.77
N THR A 40 -9.92 4.82 -16.62
CA THR A 40 -10.49 6.17 -16.61
C THR A 40 -10.18 6.83 -17.94
N PHE A 41 -11.22 7.18 -18.69
CA PHE A 41 -11.11 7.88 -19.96
C PHE A 41 -10.96 9.40 -19.73
N ASN A 42 -10.50 10.13 -20.75
CA ASN A 42 -10.26 11.59 -20.68
C ASN A 42 -11.51 12.43 -20.33
N ASN A 43 -12.71 11.86 -20.46
CA ASN A 43 -13.98 12.46 -20.06
C ASN A 43 -14.36 12.15 -18.59
N ASN A 44 -13.42 11.65 -17.78
CA ASN A 44 -13.61 11.16 -16.42
C ASN A 44 -14.61 9.99 -16.30
N HIS A 45 -14.95 9.34 -17.39
CA HIS A 45 -15.75 8.12 -17.34
C HIS A 45 -14.87 6.96 -16.89
N PHE A 46 -15.33 6.23 -15.88
CA PHE A 46 -14.65 5.05 -15.36
C PHE A 46 -15.38 3.79 -15.81
N VAL A 47 -14.63 2.82 -16.32
CA VAL A 47 -15.18 1.51 -16.72
C VAL A 47 -14.37 0.42 -16.04
N GLU A 48 -15.09 -0.55 -15.45
CA GLU A 48 -14.52 -1.77 -14.92
C GLU A 48 -14.69 -2.93 -15.89
N TYR A 49 -13.65 -3.76 -15.98
CA TYR A 49 -13.63 -4.98 -16.76
C TYR A 49 -13.21 -6.14 -15.85
N ASP A 50 -13.78 -7.32 -16.12
CA ASP A 50 -13.30 -8.54 -15.49
C ASP A 50 -11.88 -8.81 -15.95
N ILE A 51 -11.02 -9.16 -15.00
CA ILE A 51 -9.65 -9.56 -15.29
C ILE A 51 -9.64 -10.99 -15.82
N TYR A 52 -8.83 -11.25 -16.86
CA TYR A 52 -8.64 -12.60 -17.39
C TYR A 52 -8.12 -13.56 -16.33
N ASP A 53 -8.50 -14.84 -16.42
CA ASP A 53 -8.19 -15.84 -15.40
C ASP A 53 -6.70 -16.02 -15.15
N CYS A 54 -5.87 -15.96 -16.20
CA CYS A 54 -4.42 -16.02 -16.03
C CYS A 54 -3.88 -14.83 -15.24
N ASN A 55 -4.35 -13.61 -15.56
CA ASN A 55 -3.90 -12.38 -14.92
C ASN A 55 -4.24 -12.33 -13.42
N LYS A 56 -5.24 -13.08 -12.94
CA LYS A 56 -5.54 -13.26 -11.49
C LYS A 56 -4.37 -13.91 -10.73
N ASN A 57 -3.43 -14.57 -11.41
CA ASN A 57 -2.24 -15.13 -10.79
C ASN A 57 -1.17 -14.07 -10.47
N SER A 58 -1.31 -12.86 -11.01
CA SER A 58 -0.40 -11.73 -10.77
C SER A 58 -0.42 -11.27 -9.31
N ARG A 59 0.69 -10.72 -8.82
CA ARG A 59 0.85 -10.21 -7.45
C ARG A 59 1.54 -8.85 -7.43
N TYR A 60 1.07 -7.97 -6.56
CA TYR A 60 1.66 -6.65 -6.32
C TYR A 60 2.05 -6.56 -4.85
N SER A 61 3.34 -6.40 -4.58
CA SER A 61 3.89 -6.37 -3.24
C SER A 61 4.40 -4.97 -2.91
N TYR A 62 3.76 -4.30 -1.97
CA TYR A 62 4.16 -2.99 -1.46
C TYR A 62 4.89 -3.17 -0.13
N PHE A 63 6.14 -2.69 -0.06
CA PHE A 63 6.99 -2.83 1.11
C PHE A 63 7.12 -1.51 1.87
N ASN A 64 7.33 -1.60 3.18
CA ASN A 64 7.39 -0.43 4.08
C ASN A 64 8.59 0.51 3.78
N ASP A 65 9.58 0.03 3.04
CA ASP A 65 10.71 0.84 2.58
C ASP A 65 10.39 1.68 1.32
N GLY A 66 9.16 1.60 0.82
CA GLY A 66 8.75 2.28 -0.40
C GLY A 66 9.07 1.51 -1.68
N SER A 67 9.55 0.26 -1.60
CA SER A 67 9.74 -0.57 -2.77
C SER A 67 8.45 -1.28 -3.21
N LEU A 68 8.33 -1.52 -4.52
CA LEU A 68 7.24 -2.26 -5.16
C LEU A 68 7.85 -3.42 -5.95
N ASN A 69 7.26 -4.61 -5.81
CA ASN A 69 7.54 -5.76 -6.67
C ASN A 69 6.24 -6.20 -7.37
N ILE A 70 6.31 -6.47 -8.66
CA ILE A 70 5.18 -6.88 -9.49
C ILE A 70 5.50 -8.20 -10.17
N GLU A 71 4.67 -9.20 -9.90
CA GLU A 71 4.66 -10.46 -10.63
C GLU A 71 3.48 -10.47 -11.58
N LEU A 72 3.73 -10.46 -12.88
CA LEU A 72 2.68 -10.48 -13.90
C LEU A 72 2.54 -11.87 -14.52
N PHE A 73 1.31 -12.28 -14.75
CA PHE A 73 0.96 -13.49 -15.48
C PHE A 73 0.06 -13.14 -16.66
N GLU A 74 0.37 -13.72 -17.82
CA GLU A 74 -0.38 -13.52 -19.05
C GLU A 74 -0.53 -14.85 -19.81
N GLU A 75 -1.64 -14.98 -20.53
CA GLU A 75 -1.89 -16.13 -21.38
C GLU A 75 -1.15 -15.95 -22.71
N LEU A 76 -0.15 -16.81 -22.95
CA LEU A 76 0.63 -16.83 -24.18
C LEU A 76 0.45 -18.19 -24.83
N GLU A 77 -0.16 -18.20 -26.02
CA GLU A 77 -0.44 -19.42 -26.79
C GLU A 77 -1.29 -20.45 -26.01
N GLY A 78 -2.28 -19.98 -25.25
CA GLY A 78 -3.16 -20.84 -24.45
C GLY A 78 -2.54 -21.32 -23.12
N VAL A 79 -1.34 -20.85 -22.77
CA VAL A 79 -0.67 -21.22 -21.52
C VAL A 79 -0.47 -19.99 -20.65
N CYS A 80 -0.93 -20.08 -19.41
CA CYS A 80 -0.69 -19.03 -18.43
C CYS A 80 0.78 -19.04 -17.98
N LYS A 81 1.53 -17.98 -18.29
CA LYS A 81 2.97 -17.88 -18.00
C LYS A 81 3.25 -16.63 -17.17
N LYS A 82 4.18 -16.76 -16.23
CA LYS A 82 4.78 -15.60 -15.55
C LYS A 82 5.61 -14.84 -16.58
N LEU A 83 5.36 -13.55 -16.72
CA LEU A 83 6.17 -12.67 -17.53
C LEU A 83 7.49 -12.43 -16.80
N SER A 84 8.59 -12.92 -17.38
CA SER A 84 9.95 -12.77 -16.85
C SER A 84 10.63 -11.47 -17.29
N ASN A 85 10.07 -10.78 -18.29
CA ASN A 85 10.64 -9.57 -18.92
C ASN A 85 9.72 -8.32 -19.00
N PRO A 86 8.80 -8.03 -18.07
CA PRO A 86 8.20 -6.70 -18.05
C PRO A 86 9.21 -5.66 -17.59
N ILE A 87 9.21 -4.50 -18.27
CA ILE A 87 9.96 -3.28 -17.93
C ILE A 87 9.64 -2.78 -16.49
N PHE A 88 8.63 -3.36 -15.81
CA PHE A 88 8.07 -2.91 -14.54
C PHE A 88 7.93 -4.02 -13.49
N ILE A 89 8.81 -5.03 -13.46
CA ILE A 89 8.79 -6.06 -12.40
C ILE A 89 9.12 -5.53 -11.01
N SER A 90 9.76 -4.36 -10.93
CA SER A 90 10.00 -3.67 -9.68
C SER A 90 9.98 -2.15 -9.88
N GLY A 91 9.66 -1.43 -8.82
CA GLY A 91 9.59 0.02 -8.80
C GLY A 91 9.68 0.56 -7.39
N ASN A 92 9.43 1.86 -7.26
CA ASN A 92 9.21 2.48 -5.95
C ASN A 92 7.76 2.94 -5.89
N TRP A 93 7.24 3.13 -4.70
CA TRP A 93 5.93 3.73 -4.50
C TRP A 93 6.01 4.78 -3.40
N LYS A 94 5.17 5.79 -3.53
CA LYS A 94 4.99 6.80 -2.49
C LYS A 94 3.52 7.15 -2.36
N LYS A 95 3.06 7.22 -1.11
CA LYS A 95 1.74 7.75 -0.77
C LYS A 95 1.79 9.27 -0.80
N ASN A 96 0.92 9.86 -1.59
CA ASN A 96 0.71 11.30 -1.61
C ASN A 96 -0.28 11.71 -0.51
N THR A 97 -0.31 13.01 -0.21
CA THR A 97 -1.20 13.61 0.82
C THR A 97 -2.69 13.38 0.57
N ASN A 98 -3.06 13.03 -0.67
CA ASN A 98 -4.43 12.72 -1.08
C ASN A 98 -4.70 11.21 -1.14
N GLU A 99 -3.89 10.39 -0.48
CA GLU A 99 -3.94 8.93 -0.47
C GLU A 99 -3.72 8.27 -1.85
N ALA A 100 -3.42 9.06 -2.89
CA ALA A 100 -3.02 8.58 -4.19
C ALA A 100 -1.61 7.97 -4.14
N ILE A 101 -1.39 6.89 -4.90
CA ILE A 101 -0.09 6.22 -5.04
C ILE A 101 0.58 6.73 -6.31
N THR A 102 1.86 7.09 -6.20
CA THR A 102 2.73 7.32 -7.38
C THR A 102 3.72 6.18 -7.48
N LEU A 103 3.90 5.64 -8.69
CA LEU A 103 4.84 4.58 -9.04
C LEU A 103 6.10 5.16 -9.71
#